data_AF-A0A5C9ABN7-F1
#
_entry.id   AF-A0A5C9ABN7-F1
#
_cell.length_a   1.000
_cell.length_b   1.000
_cell.length_c   1.000
_cell.angle_alpha   90.00
_cell.angle_beta   90.00
_cell.angle_gamma   90.00
#
_symmetry.space_group_name_H-M   'P 1'
#
loop_
_entity.id
_entity.type
_entity.pdbx_description
1 polymer ?
#
loop_
_entity_poly.entity_id
_entity_poly.type
_entity_poly.pdbx_seq_one_letter_code
_entity_poly.pdbx_strand_id
1 'polypeptide(L)' 'MQRFIDLANTMKNEGVATRLISAALMTASGVYTTYAFAGNSGGLNAKGIDKVTQAYRQNLENIQEAKREEQAQQQQ' A
#
# COMPACT_ATOMS: atom_id res chain seq x y z
N MET A 1 -6.05 5.65 6.56
CA MET A 1 -4.87 5.93 5.72
C MET A 1 -3.87 6.81 6.46
N GLN A 2 -4.25 8.01 6.94
CA GLN A 2 -3.35 8.96 7.62
C GLN A 2 -2.50 8.32 8.74
N ARG A 3 -3.10 7.55 9.65
CA ARG A 3 -2.38 6.86 10.74
C ARG A 3 -1.23 5.95 10.26
N PHE A 4 -1.36 5.31 9.09
CA PHE A 4 -0.28 4.48 8.52
C PHE A 4 0.86 5.35 7.97
N ILE A 5 0.50 6.48 7.36
CA ILE A 5 1.47 7.47 6.86
C ILE A 5 2.21 8.13 8.01
N ASP A 6 1.52 8.49 9.08
CA ASP A 6 2.13 9.08 10.27
C ASP A 6 3.14 8.13 10.90
N LEU A 7 2.78 6.85 11.06
CA LEU A 7 3.71 5.83 11.54
C LEU A 7 4.93 5.69 10.62
N ALA A 8 4.72 5.62 9.31
CA ALA A 8 5.80 5.54 8.34
C ALA A 8 6.73 6.77 8.41
N ASN A 9 6.16 7.97 8.61
CA ASN A 9 6.91 9.20 8.78
C ASN A 9 7.69 9.21 10.09
N THR A 10 7.13 8.72 11.19
CA THR A 10 7.85 8.55 12.46
C THR A 10 9.07 7.65 12.27
N MET A 11 8.91 6.47 11.67
CA MET A 11 10.02 5.55 11.40
C MET A 11 11.10 6.18 10.51
N LYS A 12 10.68 6.96 9.49
CA LYS A 12 11.61 7.70 8.63
C LYS A 12 12.41 8.72 9.47
N ASN A 13 11.74 9.45 10.36
CA ASN A 13 12.37 10.47 11.20
C ASN A 13 13.32 9.85 12.25
N GLU A 14 13.10 8.59 12.62
CA GLU A 14 14.00 7.79 13.45
C GLU A 14 15.23 7.25 12.69
N GLY A 15 15.35 7.55 11.39
CA GLY A 15 16.50 7.17 10.55
C GLY A 15 16.32 5.86 9.80
N VAL A 16 15.14 5.23 9.85
CA VAL A 16 14.87 4.01 9.06
C VAL A 16 14.80 4.38 7.58
N ALA A 17 15.53 3.62 6.74
CA ALA A 17 15.54 3.84 5.31
C ALA A 17 14.12 3.72 4.71
N THR A 18 13.71 4.70 3.90
CA THR A 18 12.37 4.73 3.29
C THR A 18 12.04 3.50 2.45
N ARG A 19 13.06 2.91 1.79
CA ARG A 19 12.90 1.62 1.07
C ARG A 19 12.51 0.48 2.00
N LEU A 20 13.09 0.44 3.20
CA LEU A 20 12.76 -0.57 4.21
C LEU A 20 11.36 -0.35 4.78
N ILE A 21 10.98 0.90 5.06
CA ILE A 21 9.62 1.26 5.49
C ILE A 21 8.60 0.84 4.42
N SER A 22 8.88 1.12 3.15
CA SER A 22 8.01 0.73 2.04
C SER A 22 7.86 -0.79 1.92
N ALA A 23 8.95 -1.54 2.08
CA ALA A 23 8.89 -3.00 2.08
C ALA A 23 8.07 -3.54 3.26
N ALA A 24 8.25 -2.98 4.46
CA ALA A 24 7.51 -3.37 5.65
C ALA A 24 6.01 -3.08 5.50
N LEU A 25 5.63 -1.93 4.96
CA LEU A 25 4.22 -1.59 4.67
C LEU A 25 3.60 -2.56 3.65
N MET A 26 4.34 -2.95 2.61
CA MET A 26 3.88 -3.95 1.65
C MET A 26 3.63 -5.30 2.32
N THR A 27 4.56 -5.77 3.15
CA THR A 27 4.41 -7.02 3.91
C THR A 27 3.21 -6.95 4.86
N ALA A 28 3.09 -5.88 5.65
CA ALA A 28 1.98 -5.67 6.57
C ALA A 28 0.63 -5.65 5.84
N SER A 29 0.57 -4.98 4.68
CA SER A 29 -0.61 -4.99 3.81
C SER A 29 -0.94 -6.42 3.36
N GLY A 30 0.05 -7.19 2.87
CA GLY A 30 -0.18 -8.56 2.42
C GLY A 30 -0.70 -9.48 3.52
N VAL A 31 -0.16 -9.37 4.74
CA VAL A 31 -0.63 -10.13 5.91
C VAL A 31 -2.07 -9.76 6.24
N TYR A 32 -2.38 -8.47 6.35
CA TYR A 32 -3.73 -8.02 6.68
C TYR A 32 -4.75 -8.39 5.60
N THR A 33 -4.38 -8.26 4.32
CA THR A 33 -5.23 -8.68 3.21
C THR A 33 -5.47 -10.19 3.20
N THR A 34 -4.44 -10.99 3.48
CA THR A 34 -4.61 -12.45 3.61
C THR A 34 -5.61 -12.78 4.71
N TYR A 35 -5.47 -12.17 5.89
CA TYR A 35 -6.43 -12.29 6.97
C TYR A 35 -7.84 -11.86 6.55
N ALA A 36 -7.99 -10.72 5.88
CA ALA A 36 -9.29 -10.18 5.49
C ALA A 36 -10.07 -11.08 4.52
N PHE A 37 -9.37 -11.82 3.64
CA PHE A 37 -10.00 -12.67 2.63
C PHE A 37 -10.04 -14.16 3.00
N ALA A 38 -9.09 -14.64 3.79
CA ALA A 38 -8.95 -16.06 4.11
C ALA A 38 -9.18 -16.39 5.60
N GLY A 39 -9.35 -15.37 6.46
CA GLY A 39 -9.53 -15.54 7.90
C GLY A 39 -8.24 -15.90 8.64
N ASN A 40 -8.38 -16.25 9.92
CA ASN A 40 -7.24 -16.35 10.85
C ASN A 40 -6.28 -17.54 10.58
N SER A 41 -6.74 -18.55 9.86
CA SER A 41 -5.98 -19.78 9.58
C SER A 41 -5.81 -20.06 8.09
N GLY A 42 -6.28 -19.15 7.23
CA GLY A 42 -6.33 -19.35 5.79
C GLY A 42 -5.23 -18.58 5.05
N GLY A 43 -4.79 -19.16 3.93
CA GLY A 43 -3.96 -18.47 2.94
C GLY A 43 -4.78 -18.14 1.69
N LEU A 44 -4.29 -17.20 0.88
CA LEU A 44 -4.86 -16.95 -0.44
C LEU A 44 -4.50 -18.11 -1.38
N ASN A 45 -5.49 -18.63 -2.11
CA ASN A 45 -5.22 -19.45 -3.29
C ASN A 45 -4.77 -18.59 -4.48
N ALA A 46 -4.34 -19.20 -5.57
CA ALA A 46 -3.84 -18.48 -6.76
C ALA A 46 -4.81 -17.39 -7.25
N LYS A 47 -6.11 -17.72 -7.37
CA LYS A 47 -7.14 -16.76 -7.78
C LYS A 47 -7.33 -15.62 -6.77
N GLY A 48 -7.14 -15.88 -5.48
CA GLY A 48 -7.16 -14.86 -4.43
C GLY A 48 -5.98 -13.90 -4.54
N ILE A 49 -4.79 -14.42 -4.82
CA ILE A 49 -3.58 -13.62 -5.08
C ILE A 49 -3.80 -12.72 -6.31
N ASP A 50 -4.35 -13.26 -7.40
CA ASP A 50 -4.62 -12.49 -8.62
C ASP A 50 -5.57 -11.32 -8.36
N LYS A 51 -6.67 -11.58 -7.63
CA LYS A 51 -7.64 -10.53 -7.27
C LYS A 51 -7.02 -9.42 -6.43
N VAL A 52 -6.22 -9.78 -5.42
CA VAL A 52 -5.55 -8.80 -4.56
C VAL A 52 -4.56 -7.98 -5.36
N THR A 53 -3.79 -8.62 -6.23
CA THR A 53 -2.80 -7.96 -7.08
C THR A 53 -3.47 -7.00 -8.06
N GLN A 54 -4.60 -7.39 -8.66
CA GLN A 54 -5.39 -6.53 -9.53
C GLN A 54 -5.96 -5.31 -8.79
N ALA A 55 -6.50 -5.51 -7.58
CA ALA A 55 -7.00 -4.41 -6.77
C ALA A 55 -5.88 -3.44 -6.36
N TYR A 56 -4.69 -3.96 -6.05
CA TYR A 56 -3.52 -3.13 -5.74
C TYR A 56 -3.06 -2.32 -6.95
N ARG A 57 -3.01 -2.93 -8.14
CA ARG A 57 -2.70 -2.25 -9.40
C ARG A 57 -3.67 -1.08 -9.64
N GLN A 58 -4.98 -1.34 -9.59
CA GLN A 58 -5.98 -0.31 -9.83
C GLN A 58 -5.85 0.86 -8.85
N ASN A 59 -5.63 0.58 -7.56
CA ASN A 59 -5.40 1.63 -6.57
C ASN A 59 -4.13 2.44 -6.87
N LEU A 60 -3.04 1.79 -7.29
CA LEU A 60 -1.82 2.49 -7.64
C LEU A 60 -2.02 3.40 -8.86
N GLU A 61 -2.73 2.93 -9.89
CA GLU A 61 -3.08 3.71 -11.08
C GLU A 61 -3.89 4.95 -10.70
N ASN A 62 -4.92 4.81 -9.87
CA ASN A 62 -5.73 5.93 -9.37
C ASN A 62 -4.88 6.96 -8.60
N ILE A 63 -3.93 6.50 -7.77
CA ILE A 63 -3.01 7.41 -7.04
C ILE A 63 -2.10 8.17 -8.02
N GLN A 64 -1.59 7.51 -9.07
CA GLN A 64 -0.75 8.19 -10.07
C GLN A 64 -1.55 9.19 -10.91
N GLU A 65 -2.82 8.89 -11.20
CA GLU A 65 -3.72 9.82 -11.88
C GLU A 65 -3.97 11.08 -11.04
N ALA A 66 -4.39 10.92 -9.78
CA ALA A 66 -4.59 12.05 -8.86
C ALA A 66 -3.33 12.92 -8.72
N LYS A 67 -2.14 12.29 -8.61
CA LYS A 67 -0.86 13.03 -8.55
C LYS A 67 -0.56 13.81 -9.82
N ARG A 68 -0.91 13.29 -11.00
CA ARG A 68 -0.72 14.00 -12.28
C ARG A 68 -1.66 15.20 -12.36
N GLU A 69 -2.91 15.06 -11.90
CA GLU A 69 -3.87 16.17 -11.86
C GLU A 69 -3.41 17.28 -10.91
N GLU A 70 -2.95 16.94 -9.70
CA GLU A 70 -2.38 17.89 -8.74
C GLU A 70 -1.19 18.66 -9.32
N GLN A 71 -0.29 17.96 -10.02
CA GLN A 71 0.87 18.59 -10.67
C GLN A 71 0.48 19.51 -11.82
N ALA A 72 -0.56 19.15 -12.59
CA ALA A 72 -1.05 19.99 -13.68
C ALA A 72 -1.71 21.28 -13.17
N GLN A 73 -2.42 21.21 -12.04
CA GLN A 73 -3.03 22.37 -11.40
C GLN A 73 -1.99 23.32 -10.77
N GLN A 74 -0.89 22.80 -10.23
CA GLN A 74 0.19 23.62 -9.66
C GLN A 74 1.03 24.36 -10.72
N GLN A 75 0.90 24.02 -12.00
CA GLN A 75 1.60 24.63 -13.12
C GLN A 75 0.76 25.69 -13.87
N GLN A 76 -0.49 25.92 -13.45
CA GLN A 76 -1.38 26.96 -13.95
C GLN A 76 -1.40 28.16 -13.01
#